data_AF-A0A3N2PTP9-F1
#
_entry.id   AF-A0A3N2PTP9-F1
#
_cell.length_a   1.000
_cell.length_b   1.000
_cell.length_c   1.000
_cell.angle_alpha   90.00
_cell.angle_beta   90.00
_cell.angle_gamma   90.00
#
_symmetry.space_group_name_H-M   'P 1'
#
loop_
_entity.id
_entity.type
_entity.pdbx_description
1 polymer ?
#
loop_
_entity_poly.entity_id
_entity_poly.type
_entity_poly.pdbx_seq_one_letter_code
_entity_poly.pdbx_strand_id
1 'polypeptide(L)'
;MAIRIHVKCMSDSIPGNPADRRMAMANLICQYKLDRDFDASRDYLRSVGQYAVDRVRCQFLLDIGPRASKDPTGWSYKWDGKQFHAREVTPPLIWYLTKTYPFHPDPATQKVLTGKELRTACGEEAYRKLVSSRIKQKQRWGLELSLEDTEFLRQAAEDTKITDTS
;
A
#
# COMPACT_ATOMS: atom_id res chain seq x y z
N MET A 1 3.43 14.52 -20.43
CA MET A 1 3.86 15.09 -19.13
C MET A 1 3.75 14.01 -18.05
N ALA A 2 4.65 13.99 -17.07
CA ALA A 2 4.58 13.07 -15.93
C ALA A 2 4.11 13.81 -14.68
N ILE A 3 3.14 13.25 -13.96
CA ILE A 3 2.52 13.86 -12.78
C ILE A 3 2.51 12.84 -11.64
N ARG A 4 2.89 13.28 -10.44
CA ARG A 4 2.70 12.53 -9.19
C ARG A 4 1.69 13.26 -8.31
N ILE A 5 0.59 12.61 -7.98
CA ILE A 5 -0.37 13.08 -7.00
C ILE A 5 -0.16 12.31 -5.70
N HIS A 6 0.11 13.05 -4.63
CA HIS A 6 0.28 12.51 -3.29
C HIS A 6 -0.92 12.88 -2.42
N VAL A 7 -1.56 11.89 -1.80
CA VAL A 7 -2.71 12.10 -0.92
C VAL A 7 -2.41 11.56 0.47
N LYS A 8 -2.65 12.37 1.51
CA LYS A 8 -2.63 11.95 2.91
C LYS A 8 -4.04 11.90 3.48
N CYS A 9 -4.39 10.86 4.22
CA CYS A 9 -5.71 10.72 4.81
C CYS A 9 -5.73 9.80 6.03
N MET A 10 -6.88 9.75 6.69
CA MET A 10 -7.21 8.70 7.65
C MET A 10 -7.94 7.59 6.90
N SER A 11 -7.59 6.33 7.17
CA SER A 11 -8.14 5.17 6.47
C SER A 11 -9.66 5.05 6.57
N ASP A 12 -10.24 5.36 7.72
CA ASP A 12 -11.67 5.33 8.00
C ASP A 12 -12.43 6.52 7.39
N SER A 13 -11.72 7.54 6.89
CA SER A 13 -12.34 8.62 6.13
C SER A 13 -12.48 8.28 4.64
N ILE A 14 -11.96 7.14 4.17
CA ILE A 14 -12.11 6.71 2.77
C ILE A 14 -13.44 5.95 2.64
N PRO A 15 -14.32 6.33 1.69
CA PRO A 15 -15.60 5.65 1.53
C PRO A 15 -15.42 4.21 1.04
N GLY A 16 -16.43 3.38 1.33
CA GLY A 16 -16.49 1.99 0.89
C GLY A 16 -15.86 0.98 1.86
N ASN A 17 -15.89 -0.28 1.44
CA ASN A 17 -15.34 -1.38 2.24
C ASN A 17 -13.82 -1.26 2.36
N PRO A 18 -13.22 -1.69 3.48
CA PRO A 18 -11.77 -1.58 3.69
C PRO A 18 -10.91 -2.11 2.54
N ALA A 19 -11.29 -3.24 1.94
CA ALA A 19 -10.59 -3.84 0.80
C ALA A 19 -10.55 -2.93 -0.45
N ASP A 20 -11.60 -2.13 -0.65
CA ASP A 20 -11.78 -1.31 -1.85
C ASP A 20 -11.24 0.12 -1.69
N ARG A 21 -10.97 0.56 -0.45
CA ARG A 21 -10.54 1.93 -0.13
C ARG A 21 -9.36 2.41 -0.96
N ARG A 22 -8.43 1.51 -1.29
CA ARG A 22 -7.28 1.86 -2.15
C ARG A 22 -7.73 2.33 -3.53
N MET A 23 -8.62 1.59 -4.17
CA MET A 23 -9.14 1.94 -5.49
C MET A 23 -10.11 3.13 -5.41
N ALA A 24 -10.93 3.19 -4.35
CA ALA A 24 -11.82 4.32 -4.11
C ALA A 24 -11.04 5.64 -4.02
N MET A 25 -9.95 5.68 -3.24
CA MET A 25 -9.11 6.88 -3.14
C MET A 25 -8.50 7.29 -4.49
N ALA A 26 -8.05 6.33 -5.29
CA ALA A 26 -7.48 6.60 -6.61
C ALA A 26 -8.52 7.19 -7.57
N ASN A 27 -9.73 6.64 -7.61
CA ASN A 27 -10.84 7.18 -8.40
C ASN A 27 -11.20 8.59 -7.94
N LEU A 28 -11.39 8.81 -6.63
CA LEU A 28 -11.76 10.11 -6.08
C LEU A 28 -10.78 11.22 -6.48
N ILE A 29 -9.47 10.97 -6.37
CA ILE A 29 -8.47 11.99 -6.70
C ILE A 29 -8.34 12.21 -8.21
N CYS A 30 -8.52 11.17 -9.03
CA CYS A 30 -8.57 11.30 -10.49
C CYS A 30 -9.79 12.15 -10.91
N GLN A 31 -10.96 11.87 -10.37
CA GLN A 31 -12.17 12.63 -10.68
C GLN A 31 -12.00 14.10 -10.27
N TYR A 32 -11.52 14.35 -9.06
CA TYR A 32 -11.31 15.70 -8.56
C TYR A 32 -10.29 16.51 -9.37
N LYS A 33 -9.17 15.89 -9.76
CA LYS A 33 -8.02 16.63 -10.31
C LYS A 33 -7.88 16.53 -11.83
N LEU A 34 -8.41 15.48 -12.44
CA LEU A 34 -8.21 15.13 -13.85
C LEU A 34 -9.53 14.98 -14.61
N ASP A 35 -10.68 15.09 -13.93
CA ASP A 35 -12.01 14.94 -14.53
C ASP A 35 -12.20 13.59 -15.25
N ARG A 36 -11.66 12.52 -14.65
CA ARG A 36 -11.79 11.13 -15.14
C ARG A 36 -11.62 10.11 -14.04
N ASP A 37 -12.00 8.87 -14.30
CA ASP A 37 -11.71 7.75 -13.40
C ASP A 37 -10.23 7.30 -13.48
N PHE A 38 -9.81 6.54 -12.46
CA PHE A 38 -8.50 5.87 -12.45
C PHE A 38 -8.46 4.76 -13.49
N ASP A 39 -7.36 4.69 -14.24
CA ASP A 39 -7.16 3.68 -15.28
C ASP A 39 -5.90 2.87 -14.99
N ALA A 40 -6.09 1.68 -14.43
CA ALA A 40 -4.99 0.79 -14.03
C ALA A 40 -4.10 0.31 -15.19
N SER A 41 -4.54 0.47 -16.46
CA SER A 41 -3.73 0.11 -17.62
C SER A 41 -2.61 1.12 -17.92
N ARG A 42 -2.78 2.37 -17.47
CA ARG A 42 -1.86 3.49 -17.76
C ARG A 42 -1.37 4.24 -16.52
N ASP A 43 -2.18 4.27 -15.47
CA ASP A 43 -1.86 4.94 -14.22
C ASP A 43 -1.26 3.96 -13.22
N TYR A 44 -0.44 4.47 -12.31
CA TYR A 44 0.17 3.66 -11.27
C TYR A 44 -0.20 4.15 -9.88
N LEU A 45 -0.70 3.24 -9.06
CA LEU A 45 -1.13 3.53 -7.70
C LEU A 45 -0.27 2.77 -6.69
N ARG A 46 0.35 3.50 -5.77
CA ARG A 46 1.02 2.95 -4.59
C ARG A 46 0.34 3.49 -3.32
N SER A 47 0.06 2.60 -2.38
CA SER A 47 -0.42 2.96 -1.05
C SER A 47 0.67 2.69 0.00
N VAL A 48 0.80 3.57 0.97
CA VAL A 48 1.73 3.48 2.10
C VAL A 48 0.92 3.53 3.40
N GLY A 49 1.16 2.57 4.29
CA GLY A 49 0.37 2.38 5.51
C GLY A 49 -0.79 1.41 5.32
N GLN A 50 -1.50 1.12 6.41
CA GLN A 50 -2.57 0.12 6.44
C GLN A 50 -3.93 0.76 6.17
N TYR A 51 -4.19 1.15 4.92
CA TYR A 51 -5.42 1.85 4.51
C TYR A 51 -6.73 1.08 4.79
N ALA A 52 -6.65 -0.24 4.99
CA ALA A 52 -7.80 -1.08 5.30
C ALA A 52 -7.96 -1.34 6.82
N VAL A 53 -7.11 -0.75 7.68
CA VAL A 53 -7.32 -0.73 9.14
C VAL A 53 -7.82 0.64 9.53
N ASP A 54 -8.97 0.74 10.19
CA ASP A 54 -9.57 2.02 10.60
C ASP A 54 -8.66 2.86 11.52
N ARG A 55 -8.83 4.18 11.46
CA ARG A 55 -8.10 5.18 12.27
C ARG A 55 -6.58 5.17 12.08
N VAL A 56 -6.11 4.68 10.94
CA VAL A 56 -4.68 4.66 10.57
C VAL A 56 -4.40 5.76 9.56
N ARG A 57 -3.31 6.50 9.76
CA ARG A 57 -2.80 7.43 8.77
C ARG A 57 -2.22 6.64 7.59
N CYS A 58 -2.74 6.90 6.40
CA CYS A 58 -2.24 6.30 5.17
C CYS A 58 -1.97 7.37 4.10
N GLN A 59 -1.11 7.01 3.16
CA GLN A 59 -0.71 7.86 2.06
C GLN A 59 -0.88 7.12 0.75
N PHE A 60 -1.27 7.83 -0.29
CA PHE A 60 -1.41 7.31 -1.64
C PHE A 60 -0.55 8.13 -2.59
N LEU A 61 0.12 7.45 -3.50
CA LEU A 61 0.93 8.01 -4.56
C LEU A 61 0.36 7.51 -5.88
N LEU A 62 -0.14 8.45 -6.66
CA LEU A 62 -0.70 8.23 -7.98
C LEU A 62 0.22 8.84 -9.02
N ASP A 63 0.79 8.00 -9.87
CA ASP A 63 1.73 8.38 -10.91
C ASP A 63 1.07 8.26 -12.29
N ILE A 64 1.09 9.34 -13.06
CA ILE A 64 0.43 9.45 -14.37
C ILE A 64 1.46 9.87 -15.42
N GLY A 65 1.45 9.19 -16.55
CA GLY A 65 2.34 9.49 -17.67
C GLY A 65 3.51 8.48 -17.79
N PRO A 66 4.58 8.85 -18.51
CA PRO A 66 5.66 7.92 -18.84
C PRO A 66 6.31 7.28 -17.61
N ARG A 67 6.53 5.96 -17.67
CA ARG A 67 7.20 5.19 -16.62
C ARG A 67 8.60 5.74 -16.33
N ALA A 68 9.06 5.58 -15.09
CA ALA A 68 10.40 5.96 -14.65
C ALA A 68 10.80 7.43 -14.93
N SER A 69 9.83 8.33 -15.04
CA SER A 69 10.12 9.77 -15.18
C SER A 69 10.92 10.29 -13.99
N LYS A 70 11.97 11.07 -14.27
CA LYS A 70 12.92 11.56 -13.25
C LYS A 70 12.46 12.81 -12.52
N ASP A 71 11.61 13.61 -13.16
CA ASP A 71 11.14 14.89 -12.65
C ASP A 71 9.63 15.07 -12.89
N PRO A 72 8.78 14.30 -12.20
CA PRO A 72 7.34 14.44 -12.31
C PRO A 72 6.87 15.71 -11.59
N THR A 73 5.88 16.41 -12.16
CA THR A 73 5.19 17.48 -11.47
C THR A 73 4.46 16.91 -10.25
N GLY A 74 4.76 17.43 -9.06
CA GLY A 74 4.14 16.97 -7.82
C GLY A 74 2.89 17.79 -7.46
N TRP A 75 1.80 17.11 -7.13
CA TRP A 75 0.65 17.68 -6.43
C TRP A 75 0.44 16.95 -5.10
N SER A 76 0.03 17.68 -4.07
CA SER A 76 -0.16 17.10 -2.72
C SER A 76 -1.50 17.54 -2.14
N TYR A 77 -2.22 16.59 -1.56
CA TYR A 77 -3.55 16.81 -1.00
C TYR A 77 -3.69 16.14 0.38
N LYS A 78 -4.54 16.72 1.22
CA LYS A 78 -5.11 16.04 2.39
C LYS A 78 -6.58 15.74 2.10
N TRP A 79 -6.99 14.50 2.30
CA TRP A 79 -8.40 14.10 2.30
C TRP A 79 -8.91 14.07 3.74
N ASP A 80 -10.07 14.69 3.97
CA ASP A 80 -10.72 14.79 5.29
C ASP A 80 -11.96 13.89 5.45
N GLY A 81 -12.32 13.13 4.42
CA GLY A 81 -13.56 12.35 4.38
C GLY A 81 -14.65 12.95 3.49
N LYS A 82 -14.48 14.21 3.04
CA LYS A 82 -15.47 14.92 2.22
C LYS A 82 -14.83 15.58 1.01
N GLN A 83 -13.68 16.21 1.18
CA GLN A 83 -13.04 16.97 0.11
C GLN A 83 -11.50 16.92 0.17
N PHE A 84 -10.89 17.26 -0.96
CA PHE A 84 -9.44 17.40 -1.06
C PHE A 84 -9.00 18.82 -0.72
N HIS A 85 -8.09 18.92 0.23
CA HIS A 85 -7.42 20.17 0.59
C HIS A 85 -6.04 20.18 -0.05
N ALA A 86 -5.80 21.12 -0.96
CA ALA A 86 -4.50 21.30 -1.59
C ALA A 86 -3.44 21.61 -0.52
N ARG A 87 -2.25 21.03 -0.70
CA ARG A 87 -1.10 21.30 0.14
C ARG A 87 0.06 21.74 -0.73
N GLU A 88 0.82 22.66 -0.18
CA GLU A 88 2.10 23.03 -0.79
C GLU A 88 3.02 21.82 -0.87
N VAL A 89 3.65 21.68 -2.03
CA VAL A 89 4.64 20.65 -2.29
C VAL A 89 6.01 21.23 -1.99
N THR A 90 6.51 20.95 -0.78
CA THR A 90 7.78 21.49 -0.32
C THR A 90 8.96 20.66 -0.85
N PRO A 91 10.15 21.25 -1.07
CA PRO A 91 11.33 20.50 -1.52
C PRO A 91 11.67 19.28 -0.66
N PRO A 92 11.57 19.32 0.69
CA PRO A 92 11.78 18.13 1.52
C PRO A 92 10.79 17.00 1.23
N LEU A 93 9.52 17.33 0.95
CA LEU A 93 8.51 16.34 0.58
C LEU A 93 8.84 15.71 -0.77
N ILE A 94 9.20 16.52 -1.78
CA ILE A 94 9.61 16.04 -3.10
C ILE A 94 10.80 15.09 -2.94
N TRP A 95 11.83 15.51 -2.21
CA TRP A 95 13.03 14.71 -1.98
C TRP A 95 12.69 13.37 -1.34
N TYR A 96 11.89 13.37 -0.27
CA TYR A 96 11.45 12.14 0.40
C TYR A 96 10.70 11.20 -0.54
N LEU A 97 9.72 11.73 -1.29
CA LEU A 97 8.90 10.94 -2.19
C LEU A 97 9.71 10.37 -3.35
N THR A 98 10.61 11.15 -3.96
CA THR A 98 11.43 10.71 -5.08
C THR A 98 12.48 9.68 -4.65
N LYS A 99 13.09 9.85 -3.47
CA LYS A 99 14.10 8.90 -2.95
C LYS A 99 13.48 7.60 -2.45
N THR A 100 12.34 7.67 -1.78
CA THR A 100 11.71 6.49 -1.16
C THR A 100 10.83 5.72 -2.13
N TYR A 101 10.19 6.42 -3.07
CA TYR A 101 9.19 5.84 -3.97
C TYR A 101 9.50 6.23 -5.42
N PRO A 102 10.25 5.39 -6.16
CA PRO A 102 10.48 5.63 -7.58
C PRO A 102 9.18 5.87 -8.35
N PHE A 103 9.22 6.75 -9.35
CA PHE A 103 8.05 7.10 -10.17
C PHE A 103 7.70 5.98 -11.12
N HIS A 104 6.48 5.45 -10.98
CA HIS A 104 5.91 4.40 -11.84
C HIS A 104 6.99 3.42 -12.33
N PRO A 105 7.65 2.70 -11.40
CA PRO A 105 8.83 1.91 -11.74
C PRO A 105 8.44 0.77 -12.68
N ASP A 106 9.41 0.32 -13.46
CA ASP A 106 9.25 -0.87 -14.28
C ASP A 106 8.99 -2.08 -13.35
N PRO A 107 7.95 -2.91 -13.61
CA PRO A 107 7.72 -4.14 -12.88
C PRO A 107 8.97 -5.02 -12.78
N ALA A 108 9.82 -5.07 -13.81
CA ALA A 108 11.07 -5.82 -13.82
C ALA A 108 12.10 -5.30 -12.80
N THR A 109 12.01 -4.03 -12.40
CA THR A 109 12.89 -3.41 -11.40
C THR A 109 12.37 -3.53 -9.97
N GLN A 110 11.10 -3.94 -9.79
CA GLN A 110 10.58 -4.21 -8.45
C GLN A 110 11.06 -5.57 -7.98
N LYS A 111 12.09 -5.58 -7.12
CA LYS A 111 12.51 -6.79 -6.44
C LYS A 111 11.43 -7.22 -5.43
N VAL A 112 10.52 -8.07 -5.87
CA VAL A 112 9.59 -8.78 -4.97
C VAL A 112 10.42 -9.87 -4.29
N LEU A 113 10.75 -9.66 -3.02
CA LEU A 113 11.42 -10.70 -2.24
C LEU A 113 10.45 -11.87 -2.08
N THR A 114 10.92 -13.06 -2.45
CA THR A 114 10.22 -14.31 -2.15
C THR A 114 10.11 -14.50 -0.64
N GLY A 115 9.17 -15.33 -0.17
CA GLY A 115 9.02 -15.62 1.27
C GLY A 115 10.33 -16.08 1.93
N LYS A 116 11.15 -16.83 1.18
CA LYS A 116 12.49 -17.27 1.61
C LYS A 116 13.47 -16.10 1.75
N GLU A 117 13.53 -15.20 0.77
CA GLU A 117 14.41 -14.03 0.85
C GLU A 117 13.97 -13.06 1.96
N LEU A 118 12.67 -12.88 2.15
CA LEU A 118 12.13 -12.07 3.23
C LEU A 118 12.48 -12.66 4.60
N ARG A 119 12.34 -13.98 4.75
CA ARG A 119 12.72 -14.74 5.95
C ARG A 119 14.20 -14.57 6.27
N THR A 120 15.08 -14.65 5.27
CA THR A 120 16.52 -14.41 5.46
C THR A 120 16.82 -12.95 5.82
N ALA A 121 16.12 -11.99 5.24
CA ALA A 121 16.40 -10.57 5.43
C ALA A 121 15.98 -10.03 6.81
N CYS A 122 14.86 -10.50 7.39
CA CYS A 122 14.36 -10.00 8.68
C CYS A 122 14.52 -10.98 9.85
N GLY A 123 14.92 -12.22 9.58
CA GLY A 123 15.02 -13.29 10.57
C GLY A 123 13.70 -14.02 10.82
N GLU A 124 13.81 -15.23 11.37
CA GLU A 124 12.67 -16.15 11.57
C GLU A 124 11.53 -15.54 12.37
N GLU A 125 11.85 -14.93 13.51
CA GLU A 125 10.85 -14.42 14.44
C GLU A 125 10.08 -13.23 13.86
N ALA A 126 10.79 -12.30 13.21
CA ALA A 126 10.18 -11.16 12.55
C ALA A 126 9.32 -11.59 11.36
N TYR A 127 9.79 -12.56 10.58
CA TYR A 127 9.03 -13.16 9.50
C TYR A 127 7.74 -13.81 10.00
N ARG A 128 7.80 -14.65 11.05
CA ARG A 128 6.62 -15.29 11.64
C ARG A 128 5.61 -14.27 12.15
N LYS A 129 6.05 -13.21 12.86
CA LYS A 129 5.18 -12.11 13.30
C LYS A 129 4.52 -11.40 12.13
N LEU A 130 5.27 -11.14 11.06
CA LEU A 130 4.78 -10.46 9.87
C LEU A 130 3.72 -11.30 9.13
N VAL A 131 3.98 -12.57 8.89
CA VAL A 131 3.04 -13.47 8.21
C VAL A 131 1.79 -13.69 9.06
N SER A 132 1.94 -13.94 10.36
CA SER A 132 0.80 -14.07 11.29
C SER A 132 -0.09 -12.82 11.30
N SER A 133 0.52 -11.63 11.33
CA SER A 133 -0.21 -10.36 11.31
C SER A 133 -0.97 -10.17 9.99
N ARG A 134 -0.33 -10.51 8.86
CA ARG A 134 -0.95 -10.46 7.53
C ARG A 134 -2.15 -11.40 7.43
N ILE A 135 -2.04 -12.62 7.95
CA ILE A 135 -3.12 -13.62 7.93
C ILE A 135 -4.31 -13.16 8.79
N LYS A 136 -4.04 -12.74 10.03
CA LYS A 136 -5.09 -12.17 10.92
C LYS A 136 -5.79 -10.98 10.25
N GLN A 137 -5.04 -10.16 9.53
CA GLN A 137 -5.57 -9.02 8.80
C GLN A 137 -6.46 -9.44 7.62
N LYS A 138 -6.04 -10.43 6.81
CA LYS A 138 -6.87 -11.01 5.74
C LYS A 138 -8.18 -11.58 6.28
N GLN A 139 -8.11 -12.35 7.37
CA GLN A 139 -9.30 -12.90 8.05
C GLN A 139 -10.23 -11.79 8.53
N ARG A 140 -9.69 -10.73 9.14
CA ARG A 140 -10.48 -9.58 9.62
C ARG A 140 -11.18 -8.82 8.48
N TRP A 141 -10.61 -8.87 7.27
CA TRP A 141 -11.18 -8.27 6.07
C TRP A 141 -12.05 -9.22 5.24
N GLY A 142 -12.25 -10.46 5.69
CA GLY A 142 -13.02 -11.47 4.94
C GLY A 142 -12.36 -11.89 3.62
N LEU A 143 -11.05 -11.71 3.48
CA LEU A 143 -10.30 -12.14 2.30
C LEU A 143 -9.95 -13.62 2.41
N GLU A 144 -10.00 -14.33 1.28
CA GLU A 144 -9.53 -15.72 1.21
C GLU A 144 -8.04 -15.81 1.54
N LEU A 145 -7.69 -16.82 2.35
CA LEU A 145 -6.30 -17.14 2.65
C LEU A 145 -5.69 -17.90 1.49
N SER A 146 -4.44 -17.60 1.16
CA SER A 146 -3.71 -18.40 0.16
C SER A 146 -3.34 -19.77 0.74
N LEU A 147 -2.95 -20.70 -0.13
CA LEU A 147 -2.39 -21.99 0.29
C LEU A 147 -1.18 -21.79 1.21
N GLU A 148 -0.31 -20.82 0.90
CA GLU A 148 0.85 -20.47 1.75
C GLU A 148 0.44 -19.97 3.14
N ASP A 149 -0.60 -19.16 3.24
CA ASP A 149 -1.10 -18.66 4.52
C ASP A 149 -1.70 -19.81 5.35
N THR A 150 -2.41 -20.73 4.70
CA THR A 150 -3.02 -21.89 5.34
C THR A 150 -1.97 -22.86 5.86
N GLU A 151 -0.94 -23.14 5.05
CA GLU A 151 0.18 -24.00 5.44
C GLU A 151 1.00 -23.39 6.59
N PHE A 152 1.21 -22.07 6.57
CA PHE A 152 1.85 -21.36 7.67
C PHE A 152 1.09 -21.50 8.99
N LEU A 153 -0.25 -21.39 8.97
CA LEU A 153 -1.08 -21.60 10.17
C LEU A 153 -1.00 -23.05 10.67
N ARG A 154 -1.00 -24.02 9.75
CA ARG A 154 -0.87 -25.45 10.08
C ARG A 154 0.44 -25.74 10.80
N GLN A 155 1.56 -25.26 10.24
CA GLN A 155 2.89 -25.47 10.81
C GLN A 155 3.06 -24.77 12.17
N ALA A 156 2.49 -23.56 12.33
CA ALA A 156 2.49 -22.87 13.62
C ALA A 156 1.67 -23.61 14.70
N ALA A 157 0.57 -24.26 14.31
CA ALA A 157 -0.25 -25.06 15.23
C ALA A 157 0.45 -26.37 15.64
N GLU A 158 1.24 -26.98 14.75
CA GLU A 158 2.06 -28.15 15.04
C GLU A 158 3.22 -27.81 15.98
N ASP A 159 3.93 -26.71 15.75
CA ASP A 159 5.03 -26.23 16.62
C ASP A 159 4.56 -25.98 18.07
N THR A 160 3.35 -25.44 18.24
CA THR A 160 2.78 -25.13 19.57
C THR A 160 2.43 -26.40 20.35
N LYS A 161 1.97 -27.45 19.65
CA LYS A 161 1.62 -28.74 20.28
C LYS A 161 2.84 -29.50 20.80
N ILE A 162 4.02 -29.30 20.20
CA ILE A 162 5.25 -29.99 20.60
C ILE A 162 5.81 -29.39 21.90
N THR A 163 5.68 -28.07 22.09
CA THR A 163 6.15 -27.36 23.30
C THR A 163 5.32 -27.62 24.56
N ASP A 164 4.02 -27.98 24.44
CA ASP A 164 3.16 -28.30 25.60
C ASP A 164 3.32 -29.74 26.11
N THR A 165 4.16 -30.55 25.46
CA THR A 165 4.46 -31.95 25.83
C THR A 165 5.86 -32.17 26.37
N SER A 166 6.63 -31.10 26.65
CA SER A 166 8.00 -31.17 27.22
C SER A 166 8.06 -30.66 28.65
#